data_AF-A0A9N9IUW0-F1
#
_entry.id   AF-A0A9N9IUW0-F1
#
_cell.length_a   1.000
_cell.length_b   1.000
_cell.length_c   1.000
_cell.angle_alpha   90.00
_cell.angle_beta   90.00
_cell.angle_gamma   90.00
#
_symmetry.space_group_name_H-M   'P 1'
#
loop_
_entity.id
_entity.type
_entity.pdbx_description
1 polymer ?
#
loop_
_entity_poly.entity_id
_entity_poly.type
_entity_poly.pdbx_seq_one_letter_code
_entity_poly.pdbx_strand_id
1 'polypeptide(L)'
;MIKSVLKKHTDPVILHNIRTPNNIITEPQEIKTAIQEHFKHWTKLNLTQTELWNEWADEYKPIQTIDPTWYNTITTKITSSELEFIIKEAPNTKATGPSKISNE
;
A
#
# COMPACT_ATOMS: atom_id res chain seq x y z
N MET A 1 -25.24 23.18 22.67
CA MET A 1 -24.40 22.21 23.43
C MET A 1 -23.70 21.31 22.42
N ILE A 2 -22.38 21.43 22.24
CA ILE A 2 -21.64 20.68 21.22
C ILE A 2 -21.41 19.26 21.74
N LYS A 3 -21.87 18.24 21.00
CA LYS A 3 -21.61 16.83 21.33
C LYS A 3 -20.13 16.52 21.06
N SER A 4 -19.45 15.90 22.03
CA SER A 4 -18.06 15.47 21.88
C SER A 4 -17.93 14.47 20.73
N VAL A 5 -17.10 14.80 19.74
CA VAL A 5 -16.82 13.95 18.56
C VAL A 5 -16.27 12.58 18.97
N LEU A 6 -15.56 12.52 20.11
CA LEU A 6 -14.96 11.30 20.66
C LEU A 6 -16.00 10.33 21.26
N LYS A 7 -17.22 10.80 21.57
CA LYS A 7 -18.32 9.98 22.10
C LYS A 7 -19.38 9.67 21.03
N LYS A 8 -19.06 9.83 19.75
CA LYS A 8 -19.99 9.57 18.66
C LYS A 8 -20.19 8.06 18.51
N HIS A 9 -21.37 7.58 18.92
CA HIS A 9 -21.85 6.25 18.54
C HIS A 9 -21.98 6.19 17.01
N THR A 10 -21.37 5.19 16.39
CA THR A 10 -21.57 4.87 14.98
C THR A 10 -22.35 3.58 14.91
N ASP A 11 -23.60 3.67 14.43
CA ASP A 11 -24.36 2.45 14.13
C ASP A 11 -23.59 1.64 13.08
N PRO A 12 -23.54 0.31 13.21
CA PRO A 12 -22.88 -0.53 12.23
C PRO A 12 -23.58 -0.38 10.89
N VAL A 13 -22.81 -0.19 9.82
CA VAL A 13 -23.35 -0.17 8.47
C VAL A 13 -23.69 -1.61 8.07
N ILE A 14 -24.98 -1.89 7.87
CA ILE A 14 -25.48 -3.19 7.44
C ILE A 14 -25.97 -3.05 6.00
N LEU A 15 -25.50 -3.92 5.12
CA LEU A 15 -25.93 -4.00 3.72
C LEU A 15 -26.92 -5.15 3.58
N HIS A 16 -28.15 -4.84 3.19
CA HIS A 16 -29.23 -5.82 3.05
C HIS A 16 -29.34 -6.42 1.66
N ASN A 17 -28.92 -5.68 0.63
CA ASN A 17 -28.92 -6.16 -0.74
C ASN A 17 -27.89 -5.43 -1.61
N ILE A 18 -27.54 -6.05 -2.73
CA ILE A 18 -26.78 -5.43 -3.82
C ILE A 18 -27.61 -5.56 -5.09
N ARG A 19 -27.93 -4.43 -5.72
CA ARG A 19 -28.67 -4.40 -6.98
C ARG A 19 -27.70 -4.21 -8.15
N THR A 20 -27.69 -5.18 -9.06
CA THR A 20 -27.03 -5.07 -10.37
C THR A 20 -28.09 -4.84 -11.46
N PRO A 21 -27.72 -4.49 -12.70
CA PRO A 21 -28.69 -4.25 -13.77
C PRO A 21 -29.67 -5.40 -14.01
N ASN A 22 -29.25 -6.64 -13.76
CA ASN A 22 -30.02 -7.84 -14.08
C ASN A 22 -30.38 -8.70 -12.84
N ASN A 23 -29.88 -8.38 -11.64
CA ASN A 23 -30.05 -9.24 -10.47
C ASN A 23 -30.08 -8.45 -9.15
N ILE A 24 -30.65 -9.04 -8.10
CA ILE A 24 -30.60 -8.55 -6.72
C ILE A 24 -30.00 -9.65 -5.84
N ILE A 25 -28.86 -9.36 -5.22
CA ILE A 25 -28.20 -10.26 -4.27
C ILE A 25 -28.72 -9.90 -2.87
N THR A 26 -29.35 -10.84 -2.19
CA THR A 26 -29.87 -10.68 -0.82
C THR A 26 -29.20 -11.61 0.20
N GLU A 27 -28.53 -12.68 -0.28
CA GLU A 27 -27.89 -13.66 0.59
C GLU A 27 -26.65 -13.05 1.28
N PRO A 28 -26.54 -13.09 2.62
CA PRO A 28 -25.49 -12.37 3.35
C PRO A 28 -24.05 -12.76 2.97
N GLN A 29 -23.80 -14.03 2.66
CA GLN A 29 -22.47 -14.48 2.23
C GLN A 29 -22.15 -13.99 0.82
N GLU A 30 -23.12 -14.02 -0.09
CA GLU A 30 -22.95 -13.52 -1.45
C GLU A 30 -22.73 -12.01 -1.47
N ILE A 31 -23.43 -11.25 -0.62
CA ILE A 31 -23.19 -9.82 -0.41
C ILE A 31 -21.74 -9.58 0.01
N LYS A 32 -21.24 -10.33 1.00
CA LYS A 32 -19.86 -10.20 1.49
C LYS A 32 -18.82 -10.49 0.40
N THR A 33 -19.00 -11.57 -0.34
CA THR A 33 -18.11 -11.95 -1.45
C THR A 33 -18.14 -10.91 -2.57
N ALA A 34 -19.32 -10.45 -2.98
CA ALA A 34 -19.46 -9.44 -4.03
C ALA A 34 -18.79 -8.10 -3.66
N ILE A 35 -18.88 -7.69 -2.39
CA ILE A 35 -18.19 -6.49 -1.88
C ILE A 35 -16.68 -6.68 -1.92
N GLN A 36 -16.18 -7.81 -1.43
CA GLN A 36 -14.74 -8.10 -1.45
C GLN A 36 -14.19 -8.08 -2.87
N GLU A 37 -14.89 -8.74 -3.79
CA GLU A 37 -14.50 -8.80 -5.20
C GLU A 37 -14.55 -7.42 -5.87
N HIS A 38 -15.58 -6.61 -5.58
CA HIS A 38 -15.65 -5.23 -6.05
C HIS A 38 -14.43 -4.45 -5.59
N PHE A 39 -14.17 -4.36 -4.29
CA PHE A 39 -13.06 -3.54 -3.78
C PHE A 39 -11.66 -4.12 -4.05
N LYS A 40 -11.56 -5.41 -4.34
CA LYS A 40 -10.30 -6.00 -4.81
C LYS A 40 -9.97 -5.57 -6.24
N HIS A 41 -10.99 -5.36 -7.08
CA HIS A 41 -10.82 -5.08 -8.51
C HIS A 41 -11.24 -3.66 -8.93
N TRP A 42 -11.78 -2.84 -8.02
CA TRP A 42 -12.32 -1.51 -8.35
C TRP A 42 -11.24 -0.56 -8.86
N THR A 43 -10.02 -0.73 -8.36
CA THR A 43 -8.85 0.01 -8.82
C THR A 43 -8.17 -0.80 -9.91
N LYS A 44 -8.01 -0.16 -11.07
CA LYS A 44 -7.12 -0.67 -12.12
C LYS A 44 -5.73 -0.89 -11.51
N LEU A 45 -5.12 -2.03 -11.83
CA LEU A 45 -3.72 -2.28 -11.49
C LEU A 45 -2.86 -1.15 -12.08
N ASN A 46 -2.22 -0.36 -11.21
CA ASN A 46 -1.23 0.61 -11.63
C ASN A 46 0.06 -0.14 -11.97
N LEU A 47 0.14 -0.65 -13.19
CA LEU A 47 1.38 -1.18 -13.73
C LEU A 47 2.41 -0.06 -13.74
N THR A 48 3.59 -0.33 -13.20
CA THR A 48 4.70 0.61 -13.22
C THR A 48 5.09 0.88 -14.66
N GLN A 49 4.83 2.09 -15.15
CA GLN A 49 5.23 2.50 -16.50
C GLN A 49 6.72 2.87 -16.48
N THR A 50 7.57 1.84 -16.51
CA THR A 50 9.03 2.00 -16.47
C THR A 50 9.57 2.81 -17.65
N GLU A 51 8.83 2.84 -18.76
CA GLU A 51 9.05 3.69 -19.93
C GLU A 51 9.18 5.18 -19.55
N LEU A 52 8.36 5.64 -18.60
CA LEU A 52 8.30 7.04 -18.14
C LEU A 52 9.44 7.39 -17.19
N TRP A 53 10.19 6.41 -16.66
CA TRP A 53 11.26 6.70 -15.71
C TRP A 53 12.37 7.54 -16.32
N ASN A 54 12.59 7.43 -17.62
CA ASN A 54 13.56 8.23 -18.34
C ASN A 54 13.19 9.73 -18.31
N GLU A 55 11.91 10.08 -18.28
CA GLU A 55 11.46 11.48 -18.20
C GLU A 55 11.87 12.13 -16.88
N TRP A 56 11.97 11.34 -15.81
CA TRP A 56 12.35 11.81 -14.48
C TRP A 56 13.86 11.78 -14.24
N ALA A 57 14.64 11.15 -15.11
CA ALA A 57 16.07 10.97 -14.90
C ALA A 57 16.81 12.30 -14.68
N ASP A 58 16.37 13.35 -15.37
CA ASP A 58 16.94 14.69 -15.23
C ASP A 58 16.55 15.38 -13.92
N GLU A 59 15.31 15.21 -13.46
CA GLU A 59 14.79 15.78 -12.20
C GLU A 59 15.49 15.21 -10.96
N TYR A 60 15.97 13.97 -11.04
CA TYR A 60 16.71 13.32 -9.95
C TYR A 60 18.22 13.59 -9.99
N LYS A 61 18.73 14.43 -10.91
CA LYS A 61 20.14 14.81 -10.92
C LYS A 61 20.48 15.72 -9.74
N PRO A 62 21.67 15.59 -9.14
CA PRO A 62 22.15 16.52 -8.12
C PRO A 62 22.10 17.97 -8.61
N ILE A 63 21.55 18.85 -7.77
CA ILE A 63 21.45 20.28 -8.06
C ILE A 63 22.80 20.92 -7.79
N GLN A 64 23.37 21.62 -8.77
CA GLN A 64 24.74 22.16 -8.71
C GLN A 64 24.98 23.16 -7.58
N THR A 65 23.92 23.84 -7.11
CA THR A 65 24.02 24.82 -6.02
C THR A 65 24.04 24.18 -4.63
N ILE A 66 23.75 22.88 -4.53
CA ILE A 66 23.76 22.12 -3.28
C ILE A 66 25.10 21.41 -3.14
N ASP A 67 25.59 21.31 -1.90
CA ASP A 67 26.82 20.59 -1.59
C ASP A 67 26.75 19.14 -2.13
N PRO A 68 27.63 18.73 -3.06
CA PRO A 68 27.63 17.39 -3.63
C PRO A 68 27.73 16.28 -2.58
N THR A 69 28.38 16.55 -1.45
CA THR A 69 28.59 15.55 -0.39
C THR A 69 27.30 15.11 0.27
N TRP A 70 26.25 15.93 0.25
CA TRP A 70 24.95 15.60 0.82
C TRP A 70 24.21 14.54 0.01
N TYR A 71 24.51 14.43 -1.29
CA TYR A 71 23.93 13.39 -2.14
C TYR A 71 24.55 12.02 -1.89
N ASN A 72 25.80 11.95 -1.41
CA ASN A 72 26.56 10.70 -1.29
C ASN A 72 25.77 9.61 -0.53
N THR A 73 25.11 9.95 0.58
CA THR A 73 24.38 8.96 1.38
C THR A 73 23.09 8.49 0.73
N ILE A 74 22.44 9.32 -0.08
CA ILE A 74 21.13 9.03 -0.70
C ILE A 74 21.24 8.48 -2.13
N THR A 75 22.36 8.73 -2.82
CA THR A 75 22.60 8.21 -4.18
C THR A 75 23.49 6.96 -4.19
N THR A 76 24.00 6.53 -3.04
CA THR A 76 24.78 5.29 -2.94
C THR A 76 23.88 4.11 -3.31
N LYS A 77 24.35 3.28 -4.25
CA LYS A 77 23.64 2.07 -4.64
C LYS A 77 23.71 1.05 -3.52
N ILE A 78 22.56 0.46 -3.20
CA ILE A 78 22.45 -0.67 -2.27
C ILE A 78 23.28 -1.83 -2.83
N THR A 79 24.08 -2.46 -1.98
CA THR A 79 24.90 -3.61 -2.36
C THR A 79 24.25 -4.93 -1.94
N SER A 80 24.54 -6.02 -2.65
CA SER A 80 24.06 -7.35 -2.25
C SER A 80 24.57 -7.75 -0.87
N SER A 81 25.83 -7.44 -0.55
CA SER A 81 26.43 -7.75 0.74
C SER A 81 25.76 -6.99 1.89
N GLU A 82 25.38 -5.73 1.67
CA GLU A 82 24.58 -4.94 2.62
C GLU A 82 23.22 -5.59 2.85
N LEU A 83 22.51 -5.97 1.79
CA LEU A 83 21.22 -6.66 1.91
C LEU A 83 21.34 -7.97 2.68
N GLU A 84 22.32 -8.81 2.34
CA GLU A 84 22.57 -10.07 3.04
C GLU A 84 22.89 -9.86 4.52
N PHE A 85 23.70 -8.85 4.83
CA PHE A 85 24.04 -8.50 6.21
C PHE A 85 22.80 -8.04 6.98
N ILE A 86 22.01 -7.12 6.43
CA ILE A 86 20.81 -6.59 7.07
C ILE A 86 19.73 -7.66 7.25
N ILE A 87 19.56 -8.58 6.29
CA ILE A 87 18.63 -9.71 6.42
C ILE A 87 19.06 -10.63 7.55
N LYS A 88 20.37 -10.93 7.68
CA LYS A 88 20.90 -11.77 8.79
C LYS A 88 20.75 -11.11 10.15
N GLU A 89 20.95 -9.79 10.24
CA GLU A 89 20.80 -9.02 11.47
C GLU A 89 19.33 -8.69 11.80
N ALA A 90 18.40 -8.94 10.88
CA ALA A 90 17.00 -8.68 11.10
C ALA A 90 16.47 -9.55 12.26
N PRO A 91 15.71 -8.99 13.23
CA PRO A 91 15.21 -9.78 14.34
C PRO A 91 14.24 -10.86 13.85
N ASN A 92 14.44 -12.07 14.33
CA ASN A 92 13.50 -13.17 14.15
C ASN A 92 12.24 -12.94 15.00
N THR A 93 11.19 -13.69 14.71
CA THR A 93 9.90 -13.73 15.43
C THR A 93 9.10 -12.43 15.40
N LYS A 94 9.34 -11.58 14.40
CA LYS A 94 8.53 -10.37 14.20
C LYS A 94 7.13 -10.74 13.72
N ALA A 95 6.15 -9.95 14.15
CA ALA A 95 4.80 -10.03 13.63
C ALA A 95 4.82 -9.78 12.11
N THR A 96 4.24 -10.71 11.36
CA THR A 96 4.18 -10.62 9.90
C THR A 96 3.20 -9.53 9.47
N GLY A 97 3.50 -8.89 8.34
CA GLY A 97 2.60 -7.90 7.73
C GLY A 97 1.35 -8.53 7.12
N PRO A 98 0.52 -7.74 6.42
CA PRO A 98 -0.69 -8.24 5.75
C PRO A 98 -0.46 -9.40 4.78
N SER A 99 0.75 -9.51 4.22
CA SER A 99 1.18 -10.61 3.35
C SER A 99 1.43 -11.93 4.09
N LYS A 100 1.52 -11.91 5.43
CA LYS A 100 1.84 -13.05 6.31
C LYS A 100 3.19 -13.72 6.03
N ILE A 101 4.09 -13.05 5.31
CA ILE A 101 5.44 -13.55 5.03
C ILE A 101 6.34 -13.27 6.25
N SER A 102 7.02 -14.30 6.74
CA SER A 102 8.04 -14.22 7.79
C SER A 102 9.43 -13.96 7.18
N ASN A 103 10.34 -13.36 7.96
CA ASN A 103 11.76 -13.27 7.62
C ASN A 103 12.58 -14.46 8.11
N GLU A 104 11.94 -15.42 8.79
CA GLU A 104 12.42 -16.77 9.08
C GLU A 104 12.13 -17.72 7.93
#